data_AF-A0A7L2JC84-F1
#
_entry.id   AF-A0A7L2JC84-F1
#
_cell.length_a   1.000
_cell.length_b   1.000
_cell.length_c   1.000
_cell.angle_alpha   90.00
_cell.angle_beta   90.00
_cell.angle_gamma   90.00
#
_symmetry.space_group_name_H-M   'P 1'
#
loop_
_entity.id
_entity.type
_entity.pdbx_description
1 polymer ?
#
loop_
_entity_poly.entity_id
_entity_poly.type
_entity_poly.pdbx_seq_one_letter_code
_entity_poly.pdbx_strand_id
1 'polypeptide(L)'
;MNVSSNCSTTNLEQHHHVRLIELALYSLIFFFGALFNVLAFWVFSCKMKKWTETRVYVMNLVFADFSVICTLPAMVYLLWNESARGELRQFTETMYFINMLVSIYIISFISIDRYIAIKHPLKARSFRSPSKAALLCGILWVLVITSATVQLWHRHAALCFQTHAPTPAALSLLAIFFVFT
;
A
#
# COMPACT_ATOMS: atom_id res chain seq x y z
N MET A 1 44.67 -22.74 17.52
CA MET A 1 44.12 -21.37 17.47
C MET A 1 42.60 -21.50 17.51
N ASN A 2 41.97 -21.01 18.58
CA ASN A 2 40.54 -21.22 18.86
C ASN A 2 39.74 -20.08 18.20
N VAL A 3 39.16 -20.34 17.03
CA VAL A 3 38.38 -19.36 16.27
C VAL A 3 36.96 -19.31 16.83
N SER A 4 36.76 -18.35 17.75
CA SER A 4 35.54 -17.54 17.93
C SER A 4 34.16 -18.22 17.93
N SER A 5 33.62 -18.42 19.14
CA SER A 5 32.19 -18.59 19.45
C SER A 5 31.36 -17.29 19.35
N ASN A 6 31.93 -16.20 18.81
CA ASN A 6 31.27 -14.89 18.67
C ASN A 6 30.32 -14.76 17.47
N CYS A 7 30.22 -15.79 16.62
CA CYS A 7 29.37 -15.74 15.42
C CYS A 7 27.89 -16.04 15.72
N SER A 8 27.55 -16.55 16.90
CA SER A 8 26.16 -16.93 17.24
C SER A 8 25.48 -15.94 18.20
N THR A 9 26.23 -15.34 19.12
CA THR A 9 25.71 -14.40 20.13
C THR A 9 25.37 -13.04 19.55
N THR A 10 26.20 -12.50 18.65
CA THR A 10 25.95 -11.21 17.98
C THR A 10 24.70 -11.25 17.09
N ASN A 11 24.51 -12.34 16.33
CA ASN A 11 23.35 -12.52 15.46
C ASN A 11 22.04 -12.71 16.24
N LEU A 12 22.06 -13.36 17.40
CA LEU A 12 20.87 -13.57 18.23
C LEU A 12 20.41 -12.26 18.90
N GLU A 13 21.35 -11.53 19.50
CA GLU A 13 21.09 -10.22 20.13
C GLU A 13 20.60 -9.23 19.07
N GLN A 14 21.25 -9.19 17.90
CA GLN A 14 20.82 -8.33 16.79
C GLN A 14 19.42 -8.69 16.28
N HIS A 15 19.09 -9.98 16.11
CA HIS A 15 17.73 -10.39 15.75
C HIS A 15 16.69 -10.02 16.81
N HIS A 16 17.05 -10.06 18.09
CA HIS A 16 16.15 -9.64 19.15
C HIS A 16 15.91 -8.13 19.12
N HIS A 17 16.97 -7.32 18.95
CA HIS A 17 16.84 -5.87 18.86
C HIS A 17 15.99 -5.44 17.65
N VAL A 18 16.19 -6.06 16.49
CA VAL A 18 15.40 -5.77 15.28
C VAL A 18 13.92 -6.04 15.52
N ARG A 19 13.56 -7.22 16.06
CA ARG A 19 12.16 -7.55 16.35
C ARG A 19 11.49 -6.61 17.36
N LEU A 20 12.24 -6.15 18.36
CA LEU A 20 11.73 -5.16 19.31
C LEU A 20 11.47 -3.80 18.65
N ILE A 21 12.37 -3.37 17.77
CA ILE A 21 12.19 -2.13 17.00
C ILE A 21 10.98 -2.27 16.07
N GLU A 22 10.85 -3.37 15.33
CA GLU A 22 9.72 -3.64 14.45
C GLU A 22 8.39 -3.66 15.21
N LEU A 23 8.34 -4.32 16.38
CA LEU A 23 7.17 -4.29 17.25
C LEU A 23 6.81 -2.89 17.70
N ALA A 24 7.80 -2.09 18.13
CA ALA A 24 7.54 -0.72 18.55
C ALA A 24 6.98 0.11 17.38
N LEU A 25 7.58 -0.02 16.19
CA LEU A 25 7.12 0.67 14.98
C LEU A 25 5.72 0.22 14.56
N TYR A 26 5.45 -1.07 14.46
CA TYR A 26 4.13 -1.59 14.11
C TYR A 26 3.07 -1.18 15.13
N SER A 27 3.40 -1.19 16.42
CA SER A 27 2.48 -0.74 17.48
C SER A 27 2.17 0.75 17.37
N LEU A 28 3.18 1.59 17.12
CA LEU A 28 3.01 3.03 16.93
C LEU A 28 2.21 3.33 15.66
N ILE A 29 2.56 2.70 14.54
CA ILE A 29 1.85 2.85 13.26
C ILE A 29 0.42 2.38 13.40
N PHE A 30 0.17 1.28 14.11
CA PHE A 30 -1.18 0.79 14.37
C PHE A 30 -1.99 1.81 15.16
N PHE A 31 -1.45 2.32 16.28
CA PHE A 31 -2.16 3.27 17.14
C PHE A 31 -2.44 4.60 16.43
N PHE A 32 -1.40 5.26 15.93
CA PHE A 32 -1.54 6.56 15.26
C PHE A 32 -2.24 6.43 13.91
N GLY A 33 -1.92 5.38 13.16
CA GLY A 33 -2.57 5.08 11.89
C GLY A 33 -4.06 4.84 12.07
N ALA A 34 -4.48 3.99 13.01
CA ALA A 34 -5.90 3.76 13.29
C ALA A 34 -6.58 5.05 13.74
N LEU A 35 -5.97 5.80 14.67
CA LEU A 35 -6.53 7.04 15.18
C LEU A 35 -6.76 8.06 14.05
N PHE A 36 -5.74 8.34 13.24
CA PHE A 36 -5.83 9.35 12.18
C PHE A 36 -6.69 8.89 11.00
N ASN A 37 -6.61 7.61 10.60
CA ASN A 37 -7.42 7.11 9.49
C ASN A 37 -8.90 6.98 9.87
N VAL A 38 -9.24 6.53 11.08
CA VAL A 38 -10.64 6.51 11.55
C VAL A 38 -11.18 7.92 11.68
N LEU A 39 -10.38 8.86 12.22
CA LEU A 39 -10.78 10.25 12.31
C LEU A 39 -11.00 10.86 10.92
N ALA A 40 -10.10 10.59 9.96
CA ALA A 40 -10.24 11.02 8.58
C ALA A 40 -11.52 10.43 7.96
N PHE A 41 -11.74 9.12 8.08
CA PHE A 41 -12.94 8.46 7.60
C PHE A 41 -14.21 9.10 8.17
N TRP A 42 -14.24 9.35 9.49
CA TRP A 42 -15.36 10.01 10.17
C TRP A 42 -15.59 11.44 9.66
N VAL A 43 -14.55 12.26 9.55
CA VAL A 43 -14.67 13.64 9.07
C VAL A 43 -15.14 13.67 7.61
N PHE A 44 -14.50 12.89 6.74
CA PHE A 44 -14.86 12.83 5.33
C PHE A 44 -16.22 12.16 5.10
N SER A 45 -16.70 11.28 5.96
CA SER A 45 -18.03 10.66 5.82
C SER A 45 -19.14 11.52 6.41
N CYS A 46 -18.96 12.01 7.65
CA CYS A 46 -20.04 12.60 8.44
C CYS A 46 -20.02 14.14 8.48
N LYS A 47 -18.87 14.79 8.34
CA LYS A 47 -18.77 16.27 8.46
C LYS A 47 -18.85 17.00 7.13
N MET A 48 -18.45 16.35 6.04
CA MET A 48 -18.46 16.94 4.70
C MET A 48 -19.84 16.82 4.04
N LYS A 49 -20.56 17.94 3.86
CA LYS A 49 -21.89 17.94 3.22
C LYS A 49 -21.85 17.73 1.69
N LYS A 50 -20.80 18.16 1.01
CA LYS A 50 -20.68 18.07 -0.46
C LYS A 50 -19.85 16.85 -0.86
N TRP A 51 -20.29 16.10 -1.86
CA TRP A 51 -19.50 15.08 -2.52
C TRP A 51 -18.65 15.72 -3.61
N THR A 52 -17.33 15.69 -3.43
CA THR A 52 -16.34 16.23 -4.35
C THR A 52 -15.39 15.12 -4.79
N GLU A 53 -14.66 15.34 -5.88
CA GLU A 53 -13.66 14.43 -6.42
C GLU A 53 -12.57 14.14 -5.37
N THR A 54 -12.08 15.20 -4.73
CA THR A 54 -11.10 15.08 -3.63
C THR A 54 -11.63 14.19 -2.51
N ARG A 55 -12.92 14.31 -2.16
CA ARG A 55 -13.53 13.47 -1.13
C ARG A 55 -13.54 11.99 -1.55
N VAL A 56 -13.82 11.69 -2.82
CA VAL A 56 -13.77 10.32 -3.35
C VAL A 56 -12.35 9.75 -3.27
N TYR A 57 -11.36 10.52 -3.73
CA TYR A 57 -9.96 10.12 -3.68
C TYR A 57 -9.49 9.86 -2.25
N VAL A 58 -9.75 10.79 -1.33
CA VAL A 58 -9.34 10.64 0.07
C VAL A 58 -10.07 9.48 0.76
N MET A 59 -11.34 9.22 0.47
CA MET A 59 -12.03 8.04 1.01
C MET A 59 -11.39 6.72 0.54
N ASN A 60 -10.98 6.64 -0.73
CA ASN A 60 -10.28 5.46 -1.26
C ASN A 60 -8.91 5.27 -0.60
N LEU A 61 -8.17 6.37 -0.37
CA LEU A 61 -6.90 6.37 0.34
C LEU A 61 -7.07 5.85 1.78
N VAL A 62 -8.01 6.42 2.53
CA VAL A 62 -8.29 6.04 3.92
C VAL A 62 -8.72 4.58 4.02
N PHE A 63 -9.50 4.09 3.06
CA PHE A 63 -9.89 2.68 3.01
C PHE A 63 -8.68 1.75 2.79
N ALA A 64 -7.76 2.12 1.88
CA ALA A 64 -6.55 1.35 1.61
C ALA A 64 -5.62 1.33 2.84
N ASP A 65 -5.40 2.49 3.47
CA ASP A 65 -4.58 2.61 4.67
C ASP A 65 -5.15 1.82 5.85
N PHE A 66 -6.47 1.90 6.06
CA PHE A 66 -7.15 1.12 7.09
C PHE A 66 -6.99 -0.40 6.86
N SER A 67 -7.04 -0.84 5.60
CA SER A 67 -6.85 -2.25 5.26
C SER A 67 -5.47 -2.76 5.69
N VAL A 68 -4.41 -1.97 5.52
CA VAL A 68 -3.05 -2.31 5.99
C VAL A 68 -2.91 -2.18 7.50
N ILE A 69 -3.51 -1.17 8.13
CA ILE A 69 -3.46 -1.04 9.59
C ILE A 69 -4.07 -2.28 10.25
N CYS A 70 -5.15 -2.82 9.70
CA CYS A 70 -5.77 -4.06 10.17
C CYS A 70 -4.86 -5.30 10.03
N THR A 71 -3.84 -5.28 9.16
CA THR A 71 -2.89 -6.40 9.02
C THR A 71 -1.68 -6.30 9.96
N LEU A 72 -1.44 -5.14 10.58
CA LEU A 72 -0.32 -4.94 11.53
C LEU A 72 -0.32 -5.92 12.72
N PRO A 73 -1.46 -6.23 13.37
CA PRO A 73 -1.47 -7.24 14.44
C PRO A 73 -1.04 -8.63 13.96
N ALA A 74 -1.38 -8.98 12.71
CA ALA A 74 -0.91 -10.22 12.10
C ALA A 74 0.59 -10.17 11.84
N MET A 75 1.15 -9.03 11.40
CA MET A 75 2.60 -8.87 11.25
C MET A 75 3.34 -9.03 12.58
N VAL A 76 2.81 -8.44 13.67
CA VAL A 76 3.37 -8.64 15.01
C VAL A 76 3.36 -10.12 15.40
N TYR A 77 2.27 -10.84 15.15
CA TYR A 77 2.22 -12.28 15.40
C TYR A 77 3.27 -13.06 14.59
N LEU A 78 3.49 -12.69 13.33
CA LEU A 78 4.48 -13.32 12.44
C LEU A 78 5.94 -13.10 12.87
N LEU A 79 6.25 -12.04 13.64
CA LEU A 79 7.61 -11.79 14.16
C LEU A 79 8.08 -12.82 15.20
N TRP A 80 7.14 -13.39 15.97
CA TRP A 80 7.44 -14.39 17.01
C TRP A 80 7.09 -15.82 16.60
N ASN A 81 6.28 -16.00 15.57
CA ASN A 81 5.90 -17.30 15.08
C ASN A 81 6.27 -17.47 13.60
N GLU A 82 7.55 -17.73 13.33
CA GLU A 82 8.04 -17.95 11.96
C GLU A 82 7.41 -19.17 11.28
N SER A 83 6.93 -20.15 12.06
CA SER A 83 6.19 -21.32 11.56
C SER A 83 4.74 -21.02 11.18
N ALA A 84 4.26 -19.78 11.37
CA ALA A 84 2.92 -19.38 11.00
C ALA A 84 2.69 -19.52 9.48
N ARG A 85 1.47 -19.94 9.13
CA ARG A 85 0.98 -20.25 7.77
C ARG A 85 1.48 -19.24 6.74
N GLY A 86 2.21 -19.70 5.71
CA GLY A 86 2.74 -18.86 4.63
C GLY A 86 1.67 -17.98 3.96
N GLU A 87 0.41 -18.42 3.98
CA GLU A 87 -0.75 -17.66 3.52
C GLU A 87 -0.94 -16.31 4.24
N LEU A 88 -0.69 -16.24 5.56
CA LEU A 88 -0.86 -15.00 6.33
C LEU A 88 0.25 -13.99 5.98
N ARG A 89 1.50 -14.46 5.86
CA ARG A 89 2.62 -13.64 5.41
C ARG A 89 2.38 -13.13 3.98
N GLN A 90 1.94 -14.01 3.09
CA GLN A 90 1.61 -13.65 1.72
C GLN A 90 0.45 -12.65 1.65
N PHE A 91 -0.60 -12.84 2.44
CA PHE A 91 -1.76 -11.94 2.50
C PHE A 91 -1.35 -10.55 2.99
N THR A 92 -0.60 -10.49 4.08
CA THR A 92 -0.12 -9.23 4.65
C THR A 92 0.79 -8.48 3.66
N GLU A 93 1.77 -9.15 3.05
CA GLU A 93 2.61 -8.58 1.97
C GLU A 93 1.78 -8.06 0.79
N THR A 94 0.76 -8.81 0.36
CA THR A 94 -0.12 -8.42 -0.74
C THR A 94 -0.92 -7.16 -0.40
N MET A 95 -1.45 -7.06 0.83
CA MET A 95 -2.16 -5.87 1.29
C MET A 95 -1.25 -4.63 1.33
N TYR A 96 0.00 -4.77 1.80
CA TYR A 96 0.99 -3.69 1.75
C TYR A 96 1.26 -3.22 0.33
N PHE A 97 1.45 -4.17 -0.60
CA PHE A 97 1.68 -3.85 -2.00
C PHE A 97 0.50 -3.09 -2.63
N ILE A 98 -0.73 -3.57 -2.39
CA ILE A 98 -1.96 -2.92 -2.86
C ILE A 98 -2.05 -1.50 -2.31
N ASN A 99 -1.86 -1.31 -0.99
CA ASN A 99 -1.95 0.01 -0.38
C ASN A 99 -0.90 0.98 -0.95
N MET A 100 0.33 0.51 -1.15
CA MET A 100 1.40 1.31 -1.73
C MET A 100 1.02 1.82 -3.13
N LEU A 101 0.53 0.94 -4.01
CA LEU A 101 0.12 1.35 -5.35
C LEU A 101 -1.09 2.29 -5.31
N VAL A 102 -2.16 1.92 -4.60
CA VAL A 102 -3.36 2.75 -4.50
C VAL A 102 -3.01 4.14 -3.97
N SER A 103 -2.20 4.22 -2.91
CA SER A 103 -1.80 5.48 -2.30
C SER A 103 -1.04 6.39 -3.28
N ILE A 104 -0.03 5.85 -3.98
CA ILE A 104 0.75 6.62 -4.95
C ILE A 104 -0.13 7.15 -6.09
N TYR A 105 -1.01 6.31 -6.66
CA TYR A 105 -1.88 6.73 -7.75
C TYR A 105 -2.94 7.73 -7.30
N ILE A 106 -3.53 7.54 -6.12
CA ILE A 106 -4.52 8.47 -5.56
C ILE A 106 -3.90 9.84 -5.27
N ILE A 107 -2.71 9.89 -4.63
CA ILE A 107 -1.99 11.14 -4.38
C ILE A 107 -1.63 11.83 -5.70
N SER A 108 -1.24 11.06 -6.71
CA SER A 108 -0.97 11.58 -8.06
C SER A 108 -2.23 12.20 -8.68
N PHE A 109 -3.38 11.53 -8.61
CA PHE A 109 -4.66 12.07 -9.10
C PHE A 109 -5.09 13.33 -8.36
N ILE A 110 -4.93 13.38 -7.04
CA ILE A 110 -5.20 14.59 -6.25
C ILE A 110 -4.28 15.74 -6.72
N SER A 111 -3.01 15.46 -6.94
CA SER A 111 -2.03 16.46 -7.38
C SER A 111 -2.35 17.00 -8.77
N ILE A 112 -2.70 16.13 -9.70
CA ILE A 112 -3.13 16.49 -11.06
C ILE A 112 -4.42 17.31 -11.02
N ASP A 113 -5.42 16.90 -10.25
CA ASP A 113 -6.67 17.64 -10.06
C ASP A 113 -6.41 19.07 -9.55
N ARG A 114 -5.54 19.21 -8.54
CA ARG A 114 -5.15 20.52 -8.01
C ARG A 114 -4.41 21.36 -9.05
N TYR A 115 -3.49 20.76 -9.79
CA TYR A 115 -2.76 21.45 -10.85
C TYR A 115 -3.69 21.99 -11.94
N ILE A 116 -4.62 21.17 -12.44
CA ILE A 116 -5.61 21.58 -13.46
C ILE A 116 -6.53 22.68 -12.91
N ALA A 117 -6.96 22.58 -11.66
CA ALA A 117 -7.81 23.59 -11.03
C ALA A 117 -7.14 24.96 -10.95
N ILE A 118 -5.82 25.01 -10.69
CA ILE A 118 -5.05 26.26 -10.59
C ILE A 118 -4.74 26.82 -11.98
N LYS A 119 -4.22 25.99 -12.89
CA LYS A 119 -3.71 26.45 -14.20
C LYS A 119 -4.80 26.62 -15.25
N HIS A 120 -5.87 25.84 -15.19
CA HIS A 120 -6.92 25.78 -16.21
C HIS A 120 -8.33 25.77 -15.59
N PRO A 121 -8.76 26.84 -14.90
CA PRO A 121 -10.01 26.87 -14.14
C PRO A 121 -11.27 26.59 -14.98
N LEU A 122 -11.31 27.05 -16.24
CA LEU A 122 -12.42 26.78 -17.16
C LEU A 122 -12.50 25.31 -17.56
N LYS A 123 -11.35 24.65 -17.79
CA LYS A 123 -11.27 23.22 -18.11
C LYS A 123 -11.58 22.37 -16.87
N ALA A 124 -11.12 22.81 -15.70
CA ALA A 124 -11.38 22.16 -14.42
C ALA A 124 -12.89 22.05 -14.12
N ARG A 125 -13.69 23.08 -14.43
CA ARG A 125 -15.15 23.05 -14.22
C ARG A 125 -15.88 21.97 -15.02
N SER A 126 -15.37 21.60 -16.20
CA SER A 126 -15.95 20.54 -17.05
C SER A 126 -15.41 19.14 -16.72
N PHE A 127 -14.14 19.07 -16.29
CA PHE A 127 -13.49 17.81 -15.95
C PHE A 127 -13.84 17.28 -14.55
N ARG A 128 -14.08 18.18 -13.59
CA ARG A 128 -14.38 17.84 -12.19
C ARG A 128 -15.80 17.30 -12.07
N SER A 129 -15.89 15.96 -11.94
CA SER A 129 -17.10 15.27 -11.52
C SER A 129 -16.77 14.15 -10.54
N PRO A 130 -17.45 14.05 -9.39
CA PRO A 130 -17.22 12.98 -8.42
C PRO A 130 -17.49 11.59 -8.99
N SER A 131 -18.41 11.47 -9.96
CA SER A 131 -18.66 10.20 -10.66
C SER A 131 -17.47 9.75 -11.51
N LYS A 132 -16.78 10.68 -12.18
CA LYS A 132 -15.56 10.38 -12.94
C LYS A 132 -14.43 9.97 -11.99
N ALA A 133 -14.30 10.64 -10.84
CA ALA A 133 -13.32 10.27 -9.82
C ALA A 133 -13.59 8.86 -9.27
N ALA A 134 -14.86 8.50 -9.02
CA ALA A 134 -15.24 7.17 -8.57
C ALA A 134 -14.94 6.10 -9.62
N LEU A 135 -15.22 6.37 -10.90
CA LEU A 135 -14.87 5.48 -12.01
C LEU A 135 -13.35 5.27 -12.10
N LEU A 136 -12.55 6.33 -12.01
CA LEU A 136 -11.08 6.24 -12.02
C LEU A 136 -10.56 5.42 -10.84
N CYS A 137 -11.12 5.60 -9.64
CA CYS A 137 -10.77 4.78 -8.48
C CYS A 137 -11.14 3.31 -8.71
N GLY A 138 -12.32 3.03 -9.26
CA GLY A 138 -12.74 1.67 -9.59
C GLY A 138 -11.79 0.98 -10.57
N ILE A 139 -11.40 1.66 -11.65
CA ILE A 139 -10.40 1.17 -12.60
C ILE A 139 -9.06 0.92 -11.91
N LEU A 140 -8.61 1.87 -11.07
CA LEU A 140 -7.37 1.74 -10.31
C LEU A 140 -7.38 0.49 -9.42
N TRP A 141 -8.47 0.22 -8.70
CA TRP A 141 -8.59 -0.98 -7.87
C TRP A 141 -8.48 -2.26 -8.69
N VAL A 142 -9.17 -2.34 -9.83
CA VAL A 142 -9.09 -3.51 -10.73
C VAL A 142 -7.65 -3.71 -11.21
N LEU A 143 -6.97 -2.65 -11.63
CA LEU A 143 -5.58 -2.71 -12.08
C LEU A 143 -4.63 -3.16 -10.97
N VAL A 144 -4.76 -2.59 -9.77
CA VAL A 144 -3.91 -2.92 -8.64
C VAL A 144 -4.14 -4.36 -8.19
N ILE A 145 -5.39 -4.82 -8.07
CA ILE A 145 -5.70 -6.21 -7.72
C ILE A 145 -5.14 -7.16 -8.78
N THR A 146 -5.31 -6.84 -10.07
CA THR A 146 -4.74 -7.65 -11.16
C THR A 146 -3.21 -7.71 -11.07
N SER A 147 -2.55 -6.58 -10.78
CA SER A 147 -1.10 -6.56 -10.62
C SER A 147 -0.63 -7.36 -9.40
N ALA A 148 -1.42 -7.37 -8.32
CA ALA A 148 -1.15 -8.15 -7.12
C ALA A 148 -1.31 -9.65 -7.38
N THR A 149 -2.36 -10.08 -8.09
CA THR A 149 -2.56 -11.49 -8.46
C THR A 149 -1.50 -11.98 -9.44
N VAL A 150 -1.12 -11.17 -10.43
CA VAL A 150 -0.05 -11.49 -11.38
C VAL A 150 1.29 -11.64 -10.65
N GLN A 151 1.63 -10.73 -9.74
CA GLN A 151 2.84 -10.88 -8.93
C GLN A 151 2.80 -12.13 -8.06
N LEU A 152 1.65 -12.42 -7.48
CA LEU A 152 1.50 -13.62 -6.67
C LEU A 152 1.71 -14.88 -7.51
N TRP A 153 1.11 -14.92 -8.69
CA TRP A 153 1.27 -16.00 -9.65
C TRP A 153 2.74 -16.15 -10.09
N HIS A 154 3.42 -15.05 -10.39
CA HIS A 154 4.85 -15.07 -10.70
C HIS A 154 5.70 -15.56 -9.53
N ARG A 155 5.38 -15.20 -8.28
CA ARG A 155 6.10 -15.72 -7.10
C ARG A 155 5.91 -17.23 -6.96
N HIS A 156 4.68 -17.73 -7.10
CA HIS A 156 4.42 -19.18 -7.08
C HIS A 156 5.12 -19.90 -8.24
N ALA A 157 5.09 -19.34 -9.44
CA ALA A 157 5.80 -19.87 -10.59
C ALA A 157 7.32 -19.87 -10.39
N ALA A 158 7.89 -18.82 -9.79
CA ALA A 158 9.33 -18.72 -9.50
C ALA A 158 9.78 -19.63 -8.35
N LEU A 159 8.92 -19.89 -7.36
CA LEU A 159 9.15 -20.92 -6.34
C LEU A 159 9.15 -22.32 -6.95
N CYS A 160 8.32 -22.56 -7.97
CA CYS A 160 8.28 -23.82 -8.71
C CYS A 160 9.39 -23.96 -9.76
N PHE A 161 9.87 -22.85 -10.34
CA PHE A 161 10.91 -22.81 -11.37
C PHE A 161 12.08 -21.97 -10.87
N GLN A 162 13.06 -22.62 -10.26
CA GLN A 162 14.35 -22.02 -9.98
C GLN A 162 15.14 -21.85 -11.30
N THR A 163 14.73 -20.92 -12.15
CA THR A 163 15.44 -20.56 -13.38
C THR A 163 15.46 -19.04 -13.56
N HIS A 164 16.68 -18.51 -13.66
CA HIS A 164 16.98 -17.10 -13.88
C HIS A 164 16.28 -16.52 -15.12
N ALA A 165 15.55 -15.42 -14.93
CA ALA A 165 15.40 -14.37 -15.94
C ALA A 165 15.08 -13.03 -15.25
N PRO A 166 15.80 -11.93 -15.54
CA PRO A 166 15.56 -10.64 -14.92
C PRO A 166 14.66 -9.73 -15.80
N THR A 167 13.88 -8.87 -15.13
CA THR A 167 13.28 -7.57 -15.57
C THR A 167 11.96 -7.56 -16.38
N PRO A 168 11.19 -6.44 -16.40
CA PRO A 168 10.68 -5.68 -15.25
C PRO A 168 9.20 -5.25 -15.44
N ALA A 169 8.30 -5.63 -14.54
CA ALA A 169 6.93 -5.08 -14.47
C ALA A 169 6.89 -3.56 -14.22
N ALA A 170 8.02 -2.96 -13.79
CA ALA A 170 8.20 -1.52 -13.65
C ALA A 170 8.04 -0.76 -14.98
N LEU A 171 8.37 -1.36 -16.13
CA LEU A 171 8.19 -0.72 -17.44
C LEU A 171 6.71 -0.63 -17.86
N SER A 172 5.89 -1.60 -17.46
CA SER A 172 4.44 -1.59 -17.74
C SER A 172 3.70 -0.53 -16.90
N LEU A 173 4.16 -0.28 -15.67
CA LEU A 173 3.58 0.75 -14.79
C LEU A 173 3.95 2.17 -15.24
N LEU A 174 5.15 2.38 -15.78
CA LEU A 174 5.57 3.66 -16.38
C LEU A 174 4.79 3.99 -17.67
N ALA A 175 4.38 2.98 -18.44
CA ALA A 175 3.62 3.19 -19.68
C ALA A 175 2.25 3.84 -19.43
N ILE A 176 1.65 3.66 -18.25
CA ILE A 176 0.32 4.20 -17.93
C ILE A 176 0.37 5.72 -17.62
N PHE A 177 1.50 6.24 -17.14
CA PHE A 177 1.71 7.69 -17.02
C PHE A 177 1.62 8.41 -18.38
N PHE A 178 1.98 7.71 -19.47
CA PHE A 178 1.88 8.21 -20.84
C PHE A 178 0.48 8.08 -21.46
N VAL A 179 -0.41 7.25 -20.90
CA VAL A 179 -1.79 7.09 -21.43
C VAL A 179 -2.68 8.30 -21.08
N PHE A 180 -2.29 9.11 -20.08
CA PHE A 180 -3.08 10.25 -19.60
C PHE A 180 -2.39 11.63 -19.76
N THR A 181 -1.32 11.72 -20.54
CA THR A 181 -0.71 13.00 -20.99
C THR A 181 -0.93 13.16 -22.48
#